data_AF-A0A8J7KE37-F1
#
_entry.id   AF-A0A8J7KE37-F1
#
_cell.length_a   1.000
_cell.length_b   1.000
_cell.length_c   1.000
_cell.angle_alpha   90.00
_cell.angle_beta   90.00
_cell.angle_gamma   90.00
#
_symmetry.space_group_name_H-M   'P 1'
#
loop_
_entity.id
_entity.type
_entity.pdbx_description
1 polymer ?
#
loop_
_entity_poly.entity_id
_entity_poly.type
_entity_poly.pdbx_seq_one_letter_code
_entity_poly.pdbx_strand_id
1 'polypeptide(L)'
;MLAQLQGRNDAHKIYLGNYTAPLILTSINLDLKDVEKHRIELEQSNFNFRAITIKVFEDEFYVYDGNVPVIFKGCLPNYRAEIVSYNKAYFSQLVPLGNNNFAIKTHSSTLNQQVLGLVNTTTDAVILKNDI
;
A
#
# COMPACT_ATOMS: atom_id res chain seq x y z
N MET A 1 17.20 8.63 10.57
CA MET A 1 16.04 7.79 10.24
C MET A 1 15.38 8.37 9.01
N LEU A 2 15.41 7.67 7.87
CA LEU A 2 14.69 8.10 6.67
C LEU A 2 13.25 7.61 6.81
N ALA A 3 12.29 8.52 6.88
CA ALA A 3 10.88 8.20 7.01
C ALA A 3 10.07 9.02 5.99
N GLN A 4 8.99 8.45 5.46
CA GLN A 4 8.12 9.12 4.48
C GLN A 4 6.67 9.10 4.93
N LEU A 5 6.00 10.23 4.70
CA LEU A 5 4.57 10.37 4.93
C LEU A 5 3.77 9.37 4.10
N GLN A 6 2.97 8.55 4.79
CA GLN A 6 2.13 7.54 4.16
C GLN A 6 0.64 7.86 4.18
N GLY A 7 0.21 8.79 5.04
CA GLY A 7 -1.17 9.23 5.12
C GLY A 7 -1.50 9.87 6.47
N ARG A 8 -2.75 10.30 6.60
CA ARG A 8 -3.39 10.74 7.85
C ARG A 8 -4.69 9.95 7.99
N ASN A 9 -5.06 9.62 9.22
CA ASN A 9 -6.38 9.06 9.53
C ASN A 9 -7.29 10.07 10.26
N ASP A 10 -8.55 9.69 10.44
CA ASP A 10 -9.56 10.54 11.05
C ASP A 10 -9.33 10.79 12.55
N ALA A 11 -8.55 9.90 13.19
CA ALA A 11 -8.11 10.04 14.57
C ALA A 11 -6.93 11.03 14.78
N HIS A 12 -6.66 11.92 13.81
CA HIS A 12 -5.64 12.99 13.94
C HIS A 12 -4.21 12.45 14.17
N LYS A 13 -3.86 11.34 13.50
CA LYS A 13 -2.48 10.83 13.47
C LYS A 13 -1.86 10.97 12.09
N ILE A 14 -0.57 11.31 12.07
CA ILE A 14 0.31 11.29 10.90
C ILE A 14 1.03 9.95 10.89
N TYR A 15 1.06 9.27 9.75
CA TYR A 15 1.75 7.99 9.60
C TYR A 15 2.99 8.12 8.74
N LEU A 16 4.12 7.64 9.25
CA LEU A 16 5.41 7.61 8.58
C LEU A 16 5.88 6.17 8.40
N GLY A 17 6.14 5.78 7.15
CA GLY A 17 6.75 4.51 6.80
C GLY A 17 8.25 4.56 7.03
N ASN A 18 8.84 3.47 7.51
CA ASN A 18 10.28 3.35 7.73
C ASN A 18 10.96 2.65 6.55
N TYR A 19 11.75 3.38 5.76
CA TYR A 19 12.44 2.80 4.59
C TYR A 19 13.49 1.75 4.94
N THR A 20 14.07 1.80 6.14
CA THR A 20 15.10 0.84 6.60
C THR A 20 14.50 -0.38 7.31
N ALA A 21 13.24 -0.27 7.74
CA ALA A 21 12.48 -1.36 8.36
C ALA A 21 11.04 -1.31 7.84
N PRO A 22 10.77 -1.82 6.62
CA PRO A 22 9.54 -1.54 5.87
C PRO A 22 8.23 -2.00 6.52
N LEU A 23 8.27 -2.86 7.54
CA LEU A 23 7.11 -3.29 8.31
C LEU A 23 6.96 -2.54 9.65
N ILE A 24 7.71 -1.45 9.84
CA ILE A 24 7.55 -0.53 10.97
C ILE A 24 6.82 0.72 10.47
N LEU A 25 5.63 0.94 11.03
CA LEU A 25 4.81 2.12 10.81
C LEU A 25 4.88 3.01 12.05
N THR A 26 5.37 4.23 11.88
CA THR A 26 5.43 5.21 12.96
C THR A 26 4.19 6.09 12.91
N SER A 27 3.48 6.25 14.02
CA SER A 27 2.37 7.20 14.13
C SER A 27 2.76 8.37 15.02
N ILE A 28 2.35 9.58 14.64
CA ILE A 28 2.62 10.81 15.36
C ILE A 28 1.30 11.56 15.55
N ASN A 29 0.97 11.96 16.77
CA ASN A 29 -0.18 12.84 17.01
C ASN A 29 0.06 14.23 16.38
N LEU A 30 -0.99 14.96 15.99
CA LEU A 30 -0.83 16.27 15.32
C LEU A 30 -0.12 17.33 16.17
N ASP A 31 -0.13 17.20 17.49
CA ASP A 31 0.64 18.06 18.39
C ASP A 31 2.14 17.71 18.45
N LEU A 32 2.54 16.66 17.72
CA LEU A 32 3.90 16.13 17.57
C LEU A 32 4.55 15.67 18.88
N LYS A 33 3.76 15.38 19.92
CA LYS A 33 4.29 14.98 21.23
C LYS A 33 4.42 13.47 21.39
N ASP A 34 3.47 12.72 20.83
CA ASP A 34 3.44 11.27 20.96
C ASP A 34 3.89 10.62 19.65
N VAL A 35 5.01 9.90 19.73
CA VAL A 35 5.57 9.13 18.62
C VAL A 35 5.56 7.66 19.00
N GLU A 36 4.79 6.87 18.27
CA GLU A 36 4.64 5.44 18.50
C GLU A 36 5.15 4.66 17.29
N LYS A 37 5.80 3.52 17.53
CA LYS A 37 6.25 2.61 16.47
C LYS A 37 5.44 1.33 16.53
N HIS A 38 4.78 1.00 15.44
CA HIS A 38 3.93 -0.16 15.30
C HIS A 38 4.56 -1.14 14.33
N ARG A 39 4.66 -2.41 14.72
CA ARG A 39 5.10 -3.49 13.83
C ARG A 39 3.87 -4.03 13.10
N ILE A 40 3.93 -4.06 11.78
CA ILE A 40 2.89 -4.67 10.95
C ILE A 40 3.13 -6.18 10.88
N GLU A 41 2.06 -6.94 11.10
CA GLU A 41 2.00 -8.38 10.91
C GLU A 41 1.31 -8.71 9.58
N LEU A 42 1.98 -9.49 8.73
CA LEU A 42 1.41 -10.01 7.49
C LEU A 42 0.98 -11.46 7.70
N GLU A 43 -0.24 -11.82 7.30
CA GLU A 43 -0.77 -13.18 7.49
C GLU A 43 0.06 -14.27 6.79
N GLN A 44 0.65 -13.93 5.64
CA GLN A 44 1.55 -14.81 4.89
C GLN A 44 2.76 -14.01 4.45
N SER A 45 3.96 -14.49 4.78
CA SER A 45 5.23 -13.78 4.52
C SER A 45 6.21 -14.59 3.66
N ASN A 46 5.72 -15.61 2.96
CA ASN A 46 6.52 -16.52 2.13
C ASN A 46 6.98 -15.87 0.80
N PHE A 47 6.91 -14.54 0.71
CA PHE A 47 7.24 -13.78 -0.48
C PHE A 47 8.69 -13.28 -0.41
N ASN A 48 9.41 -13.41 -1.52
CA ASN A 48 10.72 -12.80 -1.68
C ASN A 48 10.55 -11.32 -2.07
N PHE A 49 10.11 -10.51 -1.11
CA PHE A 49 9.88 -9.09 -1.30
C PHE A 49 11.14 -8.38 -1.81
N ARG A 50 10.93 -7.39 -2.68
CA ARG A 50 11.95 -6.55 -3.30
C ARG A 50 11.87 -5.09 -2.86
N ALA A 51 10.65 -4.56 -2.73
CA ALA A 51 10.41 -3.15 -2.44
C ALA A 51 9.07 -2.96 -1.70
N ILE A 52 9.02 -3.40 -0.45
CA ILE A 52 7.83 -3.21 0.41
C ILE A 52 7.57 -1.72 0.61
N THR A 53 6.34 -1.30 0.34
CA THR A 53 5.84 0.04 0.59
C THR A 53 4.58 -0.03 1.46
N ILE A 54 4.40 0.95 2.34
CA ILE A 54 3.19 1.12 3.14
C ILE A 54 2.43 2.36 2.65
N LYS A 55 1.10 2.31 2.55
CA LYS A 55 0.23 3.47 2.41
C LYS A 55 -0.87 3.45 3.47
N VAL A 56 -1.23 4.61 3.99
CA VAL A 56 -2.37 4.77 4.90
C VAL A 56 -3.42 5.61 4.19
N PHE A 57 -4.66 5.15 4.23
CA PHE A 57 -5.80 5.83 3.63
C PHE A 57 -6.99 5.65 4.56
N GLU A 58 -7.51 6.75 5.10
CA GLU A 58 -8.56 6.73 6.13
C GLU A 58 -8.14 5.83 7.32
N ASP A 59 -8.99 4.90 7.73
CA ASP A 59 -8.73 3.94 8.82
C ASP A 59 -8.08 2.63 8.34
N GLU A 60 -7.63 2.60 7.10
CA GLU A 60 -7.01 1.43 6.47
C GLU A 60 -5.54 1.70 6.15
N PHE A 61 -4.76 0.62 6.11
CA PHE A 61 -3.41 0.65 5.60
C PHE A 61 -3.17 -0.50 4.63
N TYR A 62 -2.24 -0.24 3.72
CA TYR A 62 -1.90 -1.13 2.62
C TYR A 62 -0.40 -1.38 2.63
N VAL A 63 0.00 -2.64 2.61
CA VAL A 63 1.39 -3.04 2.42
C VAL A 63 1.49 -3.72 1.07
N TYR A 64 2.41 -3.30 0.23
CA TYR A 64 2.49 -3.85 -1.12
C TYR A 64 3.91 -3.91 -1.66
N ASP A 65 4.08 -4.77 -2.65
CA ASP A 65 5.25 -4.81 -3.51
C ASP A 65 4.78 -4.94 -4.95
N GLY A 66 5.16 -4.01 -5.81
CA GLY A 66 4.74 -4.02 -7.21
C GLY A 66 5.60 -4.90 -8.12
N ASN A 67 6.80 -5.31 -7.65
CA ASN A 67 7.66 -6.27 -8.34
C ASN A 67 7.32 -7.72 -7.97
N VAL A 68 6.76 -7.92 -6.78
CA VAL A 68 6.12 -9.16 -6.35
C VAL A 68 4.64 -8.83 -6.20
N PRO A 69 3.86 -8.80 -7.30
CA PRO A 69 2.58 -8.09 -7.42
C PRO A 69 1.56 -8.53 -6.37
N VAL A 70 1.67 -7.94 -5.17
CA VAL A 70 0.94 -8.32 -3.98
C VAL A 70 0.49 -7.06 -3.25
N ILE A 71 -0.75 -7.08 -2.80
CA ILE A 71 -1.34 -6.03 -1.98
C ILE A 71 -1.92 -6.71 -0.75
N PHE A 72 -1.44 -6.28 0.40
CA PHE A 72 -2.03 -6.59 1.69
C PHE A 72 -2.85 -5.40 2.18
N LYS A 73 -3.92 -5.68 2.91
CA LYS A 73 -4.81 -4.69 3.52
C LYS A 73 -4.96 -4.99 5.01
N GLY A 74 -4.93 -3.96 5.84
CA GLY A 74 -5.27 -4.06 7.25
C GLY A 74 -6.02 -2.81 7.72
N CYS A 75 -6.66 -2.92 8.89
CA CYS A 75 -7.34 -1.81 9.54
C CYS A 75 -6.53 -1.31 10.72
N LEU A 76 -6.50 0.01 10.91
CA LEU A 76 -5.94 0.63 12.10
C LEU A 76 -6.93 0.49 13.28
N PRO A 77 -6.46 0.34 14.52
CA PRO A 77 -5.07 0.21 14.96
C PRO A 77 -4.62 -1.26 15.11
N ASN A 78 -5.22 -2.22 14.39
CA ASN A 78 -4.91 -3.64 14.58
C ASN A 78 -3.52 -4.03 14.04
N TYR A 79 -2.97 -3.26 13.10
CA TYR A 79 -1.65 -3.46 12.47
C TYR A 79 -1.40 -4.87 11.93
N ARG A 80 -2.47 -5.59 11.60
CA ARG A 80 -2.45 -6.90 10.98
C ARG A 80 -3.06 -6.81 9.58
N ALA A 81 -2.41 -7.39 8.59
CA ALA A 81 -2.81 -7.28 7.19
C ALA A 81 -2.86 -8.63 6.47
N GLU A 82 -3.94 -8.81 5.73
CA GLU A 82 -4.24 -9.99 4.90
C GLU A 82 -4.02 -9.68 3.43
N ILE A 83 -3.82 -10.71 2.60
CA ILE A 83 -3.65 -10.54 1.15
C ILE A 83 -5.02 -10.22 0.54
N VAL A 84 -5.11 -9.10 -0.16
CA VAL A 84 -6.29 -8.72 -0.96
C VAL A 84 -6.06 -8.82 -2.46
N SER A 85 -4.80 -8.86 -2.90
CA SER A 85 -4.46 -9.09 -4.31
C SER A 85 -3.13 -9.79 -4.42
N TYR A 86 -3.05 -10.79 -5.31
CA TYR A 86 -1.81 -11.48 -5.63
C TYR A 86 -1.75 -11.88 -7.11
N ASN A 87 -0.61 -11.61 -7.74
CA ASN A 87 -0.29 -11.99 -9.12
C ASN A 87 -1.29 -11.48 -10.17
N LYS A 88 -1.86 -10.28 -9.95
CA LYS A 88 -2.83 -9.65 -10.86
C LYS A 88 -2.19 -8.63 -11.80
N ALA A 89 -1.36 -7.74 -11.27
CA ALA A 89 -0.68 -6.73 -12.06
C ALA A 89 0.63 -6.32 -11.39
N TYR A 90 1.71 -6.23 -12.18
CA TYR A 90 2.92 -5.54 -11.75
C TYR A 90 2.68 -4.03 -11.77
N PHE A 91 3.30 -3.30 -10.85
CA PHE A 91 3.18 -1.84 -10.80
C PHE A 91 4.41 -1.21 -10.16
N SER A 92 4.62 0.08 -10.44
CA SER A 92 5.70 0.88 -9.84
C SER A 92 5.18 1.86 -8.79
N GLN A 93 3.89 2.19 -8.83
CA GLN A 93 3.21 3.07 -7.89
C GLN A 93 1.78 2.58 -7.69
N LEU A 94 1.26 2.79 -6.49
CA LEU A 94 -0.12 2.48 -6.10
C LEU A 94 -0.66 3.59 -5.19
N VAL A 95 -1.89 4.02 -5.49
CA VAL A 95 -2.64 5.02 -4.73
C VAL A 95 -4.02 4.44 -4.40
N PRO A 96 -4.36 4.24 -3.11
CA PRO A 96 -5.71 3.86 -2.72
C PRO A 96 -6.73 4.94 -3.09
N LEU A 97 -7.88 4.53 -3.59
CA LEU A 97 -9.00 5.39 -3.97
C LEU A 97 -10.24 5.16 -3.07
N GLY A 98 -10.15 4.26 -2.09
CA GLY A 98 -11.26 3.81 -1.25
C GLY A 98 -12.03 2.63 -1.85
N ASN A 99 -12.79 1.94 -0.99
CA ASN A 99 -13.64 0.80 -1.38
C ASN A 99 -12.91 -0.28 -2.20
N ASN A 100 -11.69 -0.65 -1.80
CA ASN A 100 -10.85 -1.65 -2.49
C ASN A 100 -10.46 -1.27 -3.94
N ASN A 101 -10.54 0.01 -4.30
CA ASN A 101 -10.07 0.52 -5.59
C ASN A 101 -8.70 1.17 -5.44
N PHE A 102 -7.86 0.97 -6.46
CA PHE A 102 -6.52 1.50 -6.50
C PHE A 102 -6.20 2.05 -7.89
N ALA A 103 -5.59 3.24 -7.95
CA ALA A 103 -4.89 3.69 -9.13
C ALA A 103 -3.45 3.15 -9.09
N ILE A 104 -2.99 2.59 -10.20
CA ILE A 104 -1.62 2.09 -10.35
C ILE A 104 -0.93 2.74 -11.53
N LYS A 105 0.40 2.80 -11.47
CA LYS A 105 1.26 3.05 -12.62
C LYS A 105 1.99 1.76 -13.00
N THR A 106 1.81 1.30 -14.23
CA THR A 106 2.36 0.02 -14.70
C THR A 106 2.98 0.16 -16.10
N HIS A 107 3.74 -0.85 -16.52
CA HIS A 107 4.27 -0.94 -17.89
C HIS A 107 3.36 -1.84 -18.73
N SER A 108 2.74 -1.28 -19.77
CA SER A 108 1.96 -2.06 -20.73
C SER A 108 2.91 -2.87 -21.63
N SER A 109 2.75 -4.19 -21.66
CA SER A 109 3.47 -5.05 -22.60
C SER A 109 3.04 -4.81 -24.06
N THR A 110 1.76 -4.46 -24.28
CA THR A 110 1.20 -4.20 -25.61
C THR A 110 1.75 -2.90 -26.21
N LEU A 111 1.83 -1.84 -25.40
CA LEU A 111 2.20 -0.51 -25.88
C LEU A 111 3.67 -0.14 -25.60
N ASN A 112 4.37 -0.98 -24.83
CA ASN A 112 5.75 -0.77 -24.42
C ASN A 112 6.00 0.60 -23.77
N GLN A 113 5.06 1.03 -22.90
CA GLN A 113 5.13 2.33 -22.23
C GLN A 113 4.48 2.27 -20.83
N GLN A 114 4.77 3.29 -20.02
CA GLN A 114 4.11 3.48 -18.73
C GLN A 114 2.66 3.94 -18.95
N VAL A 115 1.72 3.26 -18.31
CA VAL A 115 0.29 3.56 -18.36
C VAL A 115 -0.30 3.60 -16.95
N LEU A 116 -1.44 4.27 -16.83
CA LEU A 116 -2.26 4.22 -15.62
C LEU A 116 -3.23 3.03 -15.71
N GLY A 117 -3.54 2.44 -14.57
CA GLY A 117 -4.56 1.41 -14.45
C GLY A 117 -5.37 1.55 -13.18
N LEU A 118 -6.53 0.90 -13.17
CA LEU A 118 -7.40 0.74 -12.03
C LEU A 118 -7.39 -0.73 -11.62
N VAL A 119 -7.19 -0.98 -10.34
CA VAL A 119 -7.30 -2.32 -9.73
C VAL A 119 -8.45 -2.29 -8.74
N ASN A 120 -9.33 -3.28 -8.82
CA ASN A 120 -10.35 -3.52 -7.80
C ASN A 120 -10.14 -4.89 -7.18
N THR A 121 -9.80 -4.95 -5.90
CA THR A 121 -9.43 -6.21 -5.24
C THR A 121 -10.63 -7.02 -4.76
N THR A 122 -11.84 -6.47 -4.79
CA THR A 122 -13.08 -7.22 -4.52
C THR A 122 -13.50 -8.04 -5.73
N THR A 123 -13.36 -7.47 -6.93
CA THR A 123 -13.78 -8.08 -8.20
C THR A 123 -12.63 -8.72 -8.97
N ASP A 124 -11.40 -8.59 -8.46
CA ASP A 124 -10.16 -9.00 -9.13
C ASP A 124 -9.92 -8.33 -10.50
N ALA A 125 -10.60 -7.22 -10.78
CA ALA A 125 -10.50 -6.51 -12.05
C ALA A 125 -9.22 -5.65 -12.13
N VAL A 126 -8.59 -5.64 -13.31
CA VAL A 126 -7.50 -4.73 -13.68
C VAL A 126 -7.85 -4.11 -15.02
N ILE A 127 -7.99 -2.79 -15.06
CA ILE A 127 -8.35 -2.04 -16.27
C ILE A 127 -7.23 -1.03 -16.55
N LEU A 128 -6.60 -1.09 -17.71
CA LEU A 128 -5.62 -0.09 -18.11
C LEU A 128 -6.33 1.06 -18.82
N LYS A 129 -5.88 2.30 -18.63
CA LYS A 129 -6.53 3.50 -19.21
C LYS A 129 -6.72 3.40 -20.73
N ASN A 130 -5.87 2.65 -21.43
CA ASN A 130 -5.93 2.52 -22.87
C ASN A 130 -6.90 1.42 -23.35
N ASP A 131 -7.55 0.71 -22.43
CA ASP A 131 -8.62 -0.27 -22.67
C ASP A 131 -10.02 0.31 -22.36
N ILE A 132 -10.12 1.63 -22.10
CA ILE A 132 -11.35 2.39 -21.80
C ILE A 132 -11.72 3.28 -22.99
#